data_AF-A0A1Q3SJI4-F1
#
_entry.id   AF-A0A1Q3SJI4-F1
#
_cell.length_a   1.000
_cell.length_b   1.000
_cell.length_c   1.000
_cell.angle_alpha   90.00
_cell.angle_beta   90.00
_cell.angle_gamma   90.00
#
_symmetry.space_group_name_H-M   'P 1'
#
loop_
_entity.id
_entity.type
_entity.pdbx_description
1 polymer ?
#
loop_
_entity_poly.entity_id
_entity_poly.type
_entity_poly.pdbx_seq_one_letter_code
_entity_poly.pdbx_strand_id
1 'polypeptide(L)'
;MTSKNQQNGKFQFLRVNPFRGLLVDETTWADAHDYHRNQMRFHLLAMHGVGVVQGLDVTASQPADMRVTVRPGLGIDGEGRMLLLTEPITVLVPAQTNFATVFVVMEYDEKPTMMQHATENGNPQPARILEECTVRASLEAATTGIELARISLEPNARQIRNPVDLSSPGNNEIDTSGRKLVGLPGSGAQGGAAKKTIVTVGIIKHGPPNSVEWKRHSEGLRRLIRDTDNFTDLDGQLMEGVNVLDDAVVKNCKVLYMTGRSSFRFSPEEELALRRFMDRGGVLWCEPCRNGIPNGTPDDFSRSCIELAQRLNRQPIQPRAGHPLLSSRYLFAVPPVAVDPAGVVVEANRMIITTGDYGCLWEGRGQERTEPPNREVLRSASEFGINALYVAAG
;
A
#
# COMPACT_ATOMS: atom_id res chain seq x y z
N MET A 1 -26.28 34.54 -28.29
CA MET A 1 -25.18 34.64 -29.26
C MET A 1 -24.44 33.31 -29.26
N THR A 2 -24.22 32.79 -30.45
CA THR A 2 -24.00 31.39 -30.77
C THR A 2 -22.60 30.90 -30.40
N SER A 3 -22.58 29.72 -29.79
CA SER A 3 -21.46 28.80 -29.64
C SER A 3 -20.51 28.82 -30.84
N LYS A 4 -19.24 29.16 -30.58
CA LYS A 4 -18.10 28.84 -31.42
C LYS A 4 -16.96 28.37 -30.53
N ASN A 5 -17.01 27.10 -30.12
CA ASN A 5 -15.83 26.30 -29.82
C ASN A 5 -16.17 24.81 -29.89
N GLN A 6 -16.55 24.38 -31.08
CA GLN A 6 -16.41 22.99 -31.52
C GLN A 6 -15.49 23.02 -32.73
N GLN A 7 -14.17 22.87 -32.55
CA GLN A 7 -13.25 22.22 -33.49
C GLN A 7 -11.92 21.90 -32.77
N ASN A 8 -11.45 20.65 -32.95
CA ASN A 8 -10.29 19.95 -32.38
C ASN A 8 -10.43 19.37 -30.96
N GLY A 9 -10.56 18.04 -30.88
CA GLY A 9 -10.51 17.22 -29.66
C GLY A 9 -9.13 17.14 -28.99
N LYS A 10 -8.45 18.29 -28.83
CA LYS A 10 -7.22 18.40 -28.02
C LYS A 10 -7.58 18.99 -26.66
N PHE A 11 -7.25 18.28 -25.58
CA PHE A 11 -7.31 18.83 -24.23
C PHE A 11 -6.31 20.00 -24.11
N GLN A 12 -6.75 21.14 -23.55
CA GLN A 12 -5.96 22.36 -23.47
C GLN A 12 -6.19 23.04 -22.11
N PHE A 13 -5.13 23.63 -21.56
CA PHE A 13 -5.23 24.55 -20.42
C PHE A 13 -5.06 25.98 -20.90
N LEU A 14 -5.91 26.88 -20.42
CA LEU A 14 -5.81 28.32 -20.66
C LEU A 14 -5.24 28.98 -19.41
N ARG A 15 -4.11 29.67 -19.52
CA ARG A 15 -3.43 30.35 -18.40
C ARG A 15 -3.43 31.85 -18.62
N VAL A 16 -3.76 32.62 -17.58
CA VAL A 16 -3.62 34.08 -17.60
C VAL A 16 -2.15 34.46 -17.83
N ASN A 17 -1.91 35.29 -18.84
CA ASN A 17 -0.60 35.87 -19.14
C ASN A 17 -0.59 37.35 -18.73
N PRO A 18 -0.15 37.70 -17.52
CA PRO A 18 -0.23 39.08 -17.04
C PRO A 18 0.72 40.01 -17.83
N PHE A 19 0.22 41.19 -18.19
CA PHE A 19 1.01 42.28 -18.79
C PHE A 19 0.57 43.64 -18.25
N ARG A 20 1.43 44.65 -18.41
CA ARG A 20 1.13 46.01 -17.93
C ARG A 20 -0.07 46.59 -18.69
N GLY A 21 -1.12 46.96 -17.95
CA GLY A 21 -2.37 47.48 -18.52
C GLY A 21 -3.43 46.41 -18.75
N LEU A 22 -3.19 45.15 -18.39
CA LEU A 22 -4.24 44.13 -18.31
C LEU A 22 -5.27 44.54 -17.25
N LEU A 23 -6.54 44.64 -17.65
CA LEU A 23 -7.66 44.76 -16.72
C LEU A 23 -7.83 43.44 -15.97
N VAL A 24 -7.92 43.50 -14.65
CA VAL A 24 -8.17 42.32 -13.81
C VAL A 24 -9.57 42.44 -13.24
N ASP A 25 -10.52 41.80 -13.91
CA ASP A 25 -11.93 41.72 -13.54
C ASP A 25 -12.26 40.31 -12.99
N GLU A 26 -13.54 40.06 -12.71
CA GLU A 26 -14.02 38.78 -12.20
C GLU A 26 -13.70 37.61 -13.14
N THR A 27 -13.72 37.83 -14.45
CA THR A 27 -13.43 36.79 -15.44
C THR A 27 -11.94 36.44 -15.43
N THR A 28 -11.07 37.45 -15.34
CA THR A 28 -9.62 37.28 -15.25
C THR A 28 -9.23 36.51 -13.99
N TRP A 29 -9.88 36.81 -12.86
CA TRP A 29 -9.69 36.06 -11.62
C TRP A 29 -10.21 34.63 -11.69
N ALA A 30 -11.37 34.41 -12.31
CA ALA A 30 -11.92 33.08 -12.51
C ALA A 30 -10.98 32.21 -13.36
N ASP A 31 -10.52 32.73 -14.50
CA ASP A 31 -9.59 32.02 -15.39
C ASP A 31 -8.29 31.64 -14.69
N ALA A 32 -7.72 32.53 -13.86
CA ALA A 32 -6.50 32.26 -13.11
C ALA A 32 -6.68 31.12 -12.11
N HIS A 33 -7.78 31.10 -11.35
CA HIS A 33 -8.05 30.05 -10.37
C HIS A 33 -8.44 28.72 -11.03
N ASP A 34 -9.23 28.77 -12.10
CA ASP A 34 -9.64 27.59 -12.87
C ASP A 34 -8.46 26.88 -13.49
N TYR A 35 -7.48 27.62 -14.02
CA TYR A 35 -6.23 27.04 -14.51
C TYR A 35 -5.56 26.16 -13.44
N HIS A 36 -5.36 26.70 -12.23
CA HIS A 36 -4.69 25.97 -11.14
C HIS A 36 -5.53 24.81 -10.61
N ARG A 37 -6.83 25.02 -10.44
CA ARG A 37 -7.78 24.00 -10.00
C ARG A 37 -7.83 22.82 -10.97
N ASN A 38 -7.92 23.09 -12.27
CA ASN A 38 -7.95 22.06 -13.30
C ASN A 38 -6.60 21.33 -13.42
N GLN A 39 -5.47 22.04 -13.31
CA GLN A 39 -4.14 21.41 -13.26
C GLN A 39 -4.02 20.45 -12.07
N MET A 40 -4.50 20.86 -10.88
CA MET A 40 -4.47 20.01 -9.69
C MET A 40 -5.38 18.79 -9.83
N ARG A 41 -6.62 18.96 -10.30
CA ARG A 41 -7.55 17.84 -10.56
C ARG A 41 -6.95 16.83 -11.53
N PHE A 42 -6.34 17.33 -12.62
CA PHE A 42 -5.66 16.48 -13.59
C PHE A 42 -4.47 15.74 -12.97
N HIS A 43 -3.64 16.41 -12.18
CA HIS A 43 -2.53 15.76 -11.47
C HIS A 43 -3.03 14.63 -10.56
N LEU A 44 -4.07 14.89 -9.77
CA LEU A 44 -4.67 13.92 -8.86
C LEU A 44 -5.21 12.71 -9.63
N LEU A 45 -5.97 12.93 -10.70
CA LEU A 45 -6.51 11.82 -11.50
C LEU A 45 -5.43 11.04 -12.26
N ALA A 46 -4.47 11.74 -12.88
CA ALA A 46 -3.45 11.12 -13.72
C ALA A 46 -2.40 10.35 -12.91
N MET A 47 -2.06 10.86 -11.72
CA MET A 47 -0.96 10.33 -10.90
C MET A 47 -1.41 9.62 -9.64
N HIS A 48 -2.66 9.74 -9.21
CA HIS A 48 -3.11 9.10 -7.96
C HIS A 48 -4.40 8.29 -8.17
N GLY A 49 -5.23 8.69 -9.13
CA GLY A 49 -6.49 8.01 -9.42
C GLY A 49 -7.59 8.36 -8.43
N VAL A 50 -8.58 7.48 -8.30
CA VAL A 50 -9.84 7.73 -7.58
C VAL A 50 -9.96 6.75 -6.41
N GLY A 51 -10.30 7.25 -5.23
CA GLY A 51 -10.53 6.42 -4.05
C GLY A 51 -10.12 7.07 -2.74
N VAL A 52 -10.09 6.27 -1.68
CA VAL A 52 -9.55 6.64 -0.37
C VAL A 52 -8.03 6.67 -0.44
N VAL A 53 -7.43 7.80 -0.04
CA VAL A 53 -5.97 7.96 0.08
C VAL A 53 -5.51 7.43 1.43
N GLN A 54 -6.18 7.87 2.52
CA GLN A 54 -5.86 7.46 3.88
C GLN A 54 -7.05 7.68 4.82
N GLY A 55 -7.25 6.75 5.76
CA GLY A 55 -8.27 6.88 6.81
C GLY A 55 -9.68 6.67 6.25
N LEU A 56 -10.61 7.55 6.63
CA LEU A 56 -12.04 7.47 6.28
C LEU A 56 -12.73 6.21 6.80
N ASP A 57 -12.14 5.47 7.74
CA ASP A 57 -12.67 4.18 8.22
C ASP A 57 -14.11 4.29 8.71
N VAL A 58 -14.94 3.33 8.28
CA VAL A 58 -16.35 3.25 8.67
C VAL A 58 -16.49 2.21 9.77
N THR A 59 -17.01 2.63 10.92
CA THR A 59 -17.24 1.75 12.07
C THR A 59 -18.67 1.86 12.55
N ALA A 60 -19.26 0.76 13.04
CA ALA A 60 -20.57 0.78 13.66
C ALA A 60 -20.54 1.58 14.97
N SER A 61 -21.66 2.20 15.32
CA SER A 61 -21.84 2.91 16.58
C SER A 61 -21.69 1.99 17.80
N GLN A 62 -21.36 2.59 18.95
CA GLN A 62 -21.32 1.91 20.25
C GLN A 62 -22.17 2.69 21.25
N PRO A 63 -23.27 2.11 21.78
CA PRO A 63 -23.82 0.79 21.47
C PRO A 63 -24.36 0.68 20.04
N ALA A 64 -24.42 -0.53 19.50
CA ALA A 64 -24.84 -0.77 18.11
C ALA A 64 -26.30 -0.34 17.88
N ASP A 65 -26.50 0.52 16.89
CA ASP A 65 -27.79 0.98 16.37
C ASP A 65 -27.72 1.09 14.82
N MET A 66 -28.65 1.84 14.21
CA MET A 66 -28.67 2.09 12.76
C MET A 66 -27.70 3.20 12.31
N ARG A 67 -26.67 3.53 13.09
CA ARG A 67 -25.67 4.54 12.74
C ARG A 67 -24.29 3.95 12.49
N VAL A 68 -23.57 4.60 11.60
CA VAL A 68 -22.16 4.36 11.33
C VAL A 68 -21.36 5.65 11.51
N THR A 69 -20.13 5.54 11.99
CA THR A 69 -19.20 6.66 12.16
C THR A 69 -18.08 6.52 11.15
N VAL A 70 -17.83 7.59 10.39
CA VAL A 70 -16.71 7.72 9.47
C VAL A 70 -15.62 8.53 10.17
N ARG A 71 -14.42 7.97 10.29
CA ARG A 71 -13.26 8.63 10.90
C ARG A 71 -12.61 9.64 9.95
N PRO A 72 -11.85 10.62 10.45
CA PRO A 72 -11.09 11.55 9.62
C PRO A 72 -10.22 10.85 8.57
N GLY A 73 -10.02 11.51 7.44
CA GLY A 73 -9.22 10.99 6.33
C GLY A 73 -9.36 11.79 5.04
N LEU A 74 -8.73 11.28 4.00
CA LEU A 74 -8.64 11.92 2.69
C LEU A 74 -9.03 10.93 1.59
N GLY A 75 -9.81 11.40 0.62
CA GLY A 75 -10.10 10.70 -0.63
C GLY A 75 -10.00 11.62 -1.84
N ILE A 76 -10.03 11.02 -3.03
CA ILE A 76 -10.08 11.69 -4.34
C ILE A 76 -11.27 11.10 -5.09
N ASP A 77 -12.16 11.94 -5.60
CA ASP A 77 -13.31 11.50 -6.40
C ASP A 77 -13.02 11.40 -7.91
N GLY A 78 -14.03 10.96 -8.67
CA GLY A 78 -13.94 10.79 -10.12
C GLY A 78 -13.63 12.06 -10.92
N GLU A 79 -13.81 13.24 -10.32
CA GLU A 79 -13.54 14.55 -10.93
C GLU A 79 -12.19 15.14 -10.47
N GLY A 80 -11.40 14.37 -9.70
CA GLY A 80 -10.10 14.79 -9.19
C GLY A 80 -10.20 15.77 -8.01
N ARG A 81 -11.35 15.82 -7.35
CA ARG A 81 -11.57 16.69 -6.19
C ARG A 81 -11.13 15.98 -4.91
N MET A 82 -10.51 16.74 -4.02
CA MET A 82 -10.12 16.22 -2.70
C MET A 82 -11.33 16.19 -1.78
N LEU A 83 -11.51 15.06 -1.10
CA LEU A 83 -12.53 14.81 -0.09
C LEU A 83 -11.84 14.70 1.26
N LEU A 84 -11.75 15.83 1.99
CA LEU A 84 -11.05 15.90 3.27
C LEU A 84 -12.03 15.94 4.43
N LEU A 85 -12.07 14.88 5.22
CA LEU A 85 -12.81 14.83 6.47
C LEU A 85 -11.84 15.03 7.64
N THR A 86 -11.98 16.13 8.37
CA THR A 86 -11.09 16.48 9.49
C THR A 86 -11.60 15.98 10.84
N GLU A 87 -12.91 15.76 10.97
CA GLU A 87 -13.57 15.32 12.20
C GLU A 87 -14.46 14.10 11.94
N PRO A 88 -14.65 13.20 12.93
CA PRO A 88 -15.53 12.06 12.75
C PRO A 88 -16.98 12.51 12.49
N ILE A 89 -17.63 11.93 11.49
CA ILE A 89 -19.05 12.17 11.21
C ILE A 89 -19.86 10.90 11.39
N THR A 90 -20.99 11.01 12.08
CA THR A 90 -21.92 9.89 12.30
C THR A 90 -23.12 10.05 11.40
N VAL A 91 -23.42 9.00 10.64
CA VAL A 91 -24.49 8.97 9.63
C VAL A 91 -25.54 7.94 10.05
N LEU A 92 -26.81 8.34 9.98
CA LEU A 92 -27.94 7.43 10.14
C LEU A 92 -28.16 6.67 8.84
N VAL A 93 -28.19 5.34 8.92
CA VAL A 93 -28.54 4.45 7.82
C VAL A 93 -30.04 4.17 7.91
N PRO A 94 -30.86 4.60 6.94
CA PRO A 94 -32.31 4.41 7.02
C PRO A 94 -32.69 2.93 7.02
N ALA A 95 -33.55 2.52 7.95
CA ALA A 95 -34.10 1.17 7.97
C ALA A 95 -34.90 0.90 6.69
N GLN A 96 -34.88 -0.36 6.24
CA GLN A 96 -35.49 -0.77 4.98
C GLN A 96 -36.59 -1.80 5.24
N THR A 97 -37.67 -1.75 4.46
CA THR A 97 -38.78 -2.72 4.57
C THR A 97 -38.51 -4.02 3.81
N ASN A 98 -37.58 -4.00 2.87
CA ASN A 98 -37.12 -5.13 2.07
C ASN A 98 -35.60 -5.28 2.20
N PHE A 99 -35.06 -6.41 1.73
CA PHE A 99 -33.61 -6.52 1.55
C PHE A 99 -33.11 -5.44 0.61
N ALA A 100 -32.08 -4.71 1.03
CA ALA A 100 -31.50 -3.64 0.23
C ALA A 100 -30.02 -3.46 0.57
N THR A 101 -29.25 -3.04 -0.42
CA THR A 101 -27.88 -2.57 -0.22
C THR A 101 -27.91 -1.08 0.01
N VAL A 102 -27.42 -0.62 1.16
CA VAL A 102 -27.24 0.81 1.45
C VAL A 102 -25.76 1.14 1.42
N PHE A 103 -25.40 2.14 0.63
CA PHE A 103 -24.06 2.66 0.49
C PHE A 103 -23.82 3.81 1.46
N VAL A 104 -22.63 3.86 2.05
CA VAL A 104 -22.11 5.02 2.77
C VAL A 104 -21.18 5.73 1.81
N VAL A 105 -21.57 6.91 1.37
CA VAL A 105 -20.88 7.66 0.31
C VAL A 105 -20.37 8.99 0.84
N MET A 106 -19.24 9.43 0.31
CA MET A 106 -18.66 10.74 0.58
C MET A 106 -18.59 11.54 -0.72
N GLU A 107 -19.17 12.73 -0.72
CA GLU A 107 -19.35 13.56 -1.91
C GLU A 107 -18.83 14.98 -1.66
N TYR A 108 -18.28 15.58 -2.70
CA TYR A 108 -17.82 16.96 -2.68
C TYR A 108 -19.00 17.92 -2.86
N ASP A 109 -19.03 19.00 -2.09
CA ASP A 109 -20.05 20.04 -2.16
C ASP A 109 -19.40 21.45 -2.19
N GLU A 110 -20.05 22.37 -2.89
CA GLU A 110 -19.62 23.77 -3.01
C GLU A 110 -20.78 24.69 -2.63
N LYS A 111 -20.57 25.52 -1.61
CA LYS A 111 -21.58 26.45 -1.11
C LYS A 111 -21.12 27.90 -1.24
N PRO A 112 -21.83 28.74 -2.02
CA PRO A 112 -21.61 30.17 -1.98
C PRO A 112 -21.87 30.71 -0.58
N THR A 113 -20.91 31.46 -0.03
CA THR A 113 -20.95 31.98 1.34
C THR A 113 -20.44 33.41 1.39
N MET A 114 -20.56 34.04 2.56
CA MET A 114 -20.18 35.43 2.82
C MET A 114 -20.83 36.41 1.85
N MET A 115 -22.16 36.60 1.97
CA MET A 115 -22.89 37.58 1.18
C MET A 115 -22.38 39.00 1.42
N GLN A 116 -22.07 39.73 0.35
CA GLN A 116 -21.63 41.12 0.37
C GLN A 116 -22.40 41.94 -0.66
N HIS A 117 -22.71 43.19 -0.35
CA HIS A 117 -23.39 44.07 -1.30
C HIS A 117 -22.43 44.48 -2.42
N ALA A 118 -22.78 44.15 -3.67
CA ALA A 118 -22.07 44.64 -4.83
C ALA A 118 -22.30 46.14 -5.01
N THR A 119 -21.24 46.88 -5.35
CA THR A 119 -21.26 48.34 -5.49
C THR A 119 -22.17 48.83 -6.63
N GLU A 120 -22.39 48.02 -7.66
CA GLU A 120 -23.13 48.45 -8.86
C GLU A 120 -24.63 48.12 -8.84
N ASN A 121 -25.05 47.01 -8.21
CA ASN A 121 -26.43 46.51 -8.33
C ASN A 121 -27.19 46.42 -7.00
N GLY A 122 -26.56 46.76 -5.87
CA GLY A 122 -27.17 46.75 -4.52
C GLY A 122 -27.54 45.36 -3.97
N ASN A 123 -27.72 44.36 -4.84
CA ASN A 123 -28.00 42.99 -4.47
C ASN A 123 -26.78 42.34 -3.81
N PRO A 124 -26.98 41.62 -2.68
CA PRO A 124 -25.93 40.81 -2.09
C PRO A 124 -25.47 39.73 -3.07
N GLN A 125 -24.17 39.59 -3.23
CA GLN A 125 -23.50 38.53 -3.98
C GLN A 125 -22.60 37.72 -3.04
N PRO A 126 -22.45 36.41 -3.26
CA PRO A 126 -21.53 35.61 -2.46
C PRO A 126 -20.09 36.04 -2.76
N ALA A 127 -19.32 36.37 -1.72
CA ALA A 127 -17.93 36.77 -1.86
C ALA A 127 -16.96 35.59 -1.83
N ARG A 128 -17.40 34.41 -1.38
CA ARG A 128 -16.58 33.19 -1.24
C ARG A 128 -17.36 31.95 -1.64
N ILE A 129 -16.64 30.91 -2.05
CA ILE A 129 -17.15 29.55 -2.17
C ILE A 129 -16.52 28.72 -1.05
N LEU A 130 -17.34 28.06 -0.25
CA LEU A 130 -16.90 27.05 0.71
C LEU A 130 -16.89 25.70 0.00
N GLU A 131 -15.72 25.08 -0.08
CA GLU A 131 -15.55 23.70 -0.55
C GLU A 131 -15.60 22.79 0.68
N GLU A 132 -16.49 21.79 0.68
CA GLU A 132 -16.61 20.83 1.75
C GLU A 132 -16.92 19.43 1.23
N CYS A 133 -16.99 18.47 2.14
CA CYS A 133 -17.45 17.12 1.83
C CYS A 133 -18.63 16.75 2.71
N THR A 134 -19.58 16.04 2.14
CA THR A 134 -20.72 15.47 2.86
C THR A 134 -20.57 13.95 2.90
N VAL A 135 -21.04 13.33 3.98
CA VAL A 135 -21.14 11.88 4.09
C VAL A 135 -22.59 11.52 4.33
N ARG A 136 -23.12 10.60 3.52
CA ARG A 136 -24.53 10.18 3.61
C ARG A 136 -24.70 8.69 3.34
N ALA A 137 -25.81 8.16 3.85
CA ALA A 137 -26.30 6.84 3.46
C ALA A 137 -27.20 6.98 2.22
N SER A 138 -27.06 6.07 1.26
CA SER A 138 -27.72 6.11 -0.04
C SER A 138 -28.15 4.72 -0.49
N LEU A 139 -29.32 4.59 -1.10
CA LEU A 139 -29.74 3.35 -1.78
C LEU A 139 -29.11 3.19 -3.16
N GLU A 140 -28.58 4.28 -3.70
CA GLU A 140 -27.87 4.31 -4.98
C GLU A 140 -26.38 4.45 -4.73
N ALA A 141 -25.57 3.73 -5.51
CA ALA A 141 -24.13 3.90 -5.52
C ALA A 141 -23.77 5.34 -5.94
N ALA A 142 -22.65 5.86 -5.41
CA ALA A 142 -22.19 7.20 -5.74
C ALA A 142 -21.93 7.34 -7.25
N THR A 143 -22.65 8.24 -7.91
CA THR A 143 -22.36 8.67 -9.29
C THR A 143 -21.26 9.73 -9.33
N THR A 144 -21.20 10.55 -8.28
CA THR A 144 -20.16 11.54 -8.01
C THR A 144 -19.66 11.32 -6.58
N GLY A 145 -18.35 11.29 -6.33
CA GLY A 145 -17.78 11.00 -5.00
C GLY A 145 -17.14 9.62 -4.88
N ILE A 146 -17.03 9.11 -3.65
CA ILE A 146 -16.45 7.79 -3.34
C ILE A 146 -17.33 6.96 -2.41
N GLU A 147 -17.36 5.65 -2.63
CA GLU A 147 -17.97 4.67 -1.72
C GLU A 147 -17.01 4.40 -0.55
N LEU A 148 -17.49 4.61 0.68
CA LEU A 148 -16.74 4.31 1.90
C LEU A 148 -17.13 2.97 2.52
N ALA A 149 -18.36 2.52 2.31
CA ALA A 149 -18.82 1.19 2.70
C ALA A 149 -20.15 0.90 2.00
N ARG A 150 -20.58 -0.35 2.08
CA ARG A 150 -21.95 -0.77 1.79
C ARG A 150 -22.44 -1.69 2.91
N ILE A 151 -23.75 -1.83 3.03
CA ILE A 151 -24.37 -2.69 4.03
C ILE A 151 -25.53 -3.43 3.36
N SER A 152 -25.48 -4.75 3.37
CA SER A 152 -26.62 -5.60 2.99
C SER A 152 -27.61 -5.63 4.14
N LEU A 153 -28.61 -4.76 4.11
CA LEU A 153 -29.61 -4.65 5.16
C LEU A 153 -30.72 -5.67 4.99
N GLU A 154 -31.05 -6.33 6.11
CA GLU A 154 -32.26 -7.13 6.26
C GLU A 154 -33.50 -6.25 6.46
N PRO A 155 -34.70 -6.76 6.09
CA PRO A 155 -35.96 -6.13 6.41
C PRO A 155 -36.07 -5.79 7.90
N ASN A 156 -36.36 -4.53 8.21
CA ASN A 156 -36.54 -4.01 9.56
C ASN A 156 -35.33 -4.18 10.50
N ALA A 157 -34.12 -4.20 9.94
CA ALA A 157 -32.89 -4.17 10.71
C ALA A 157 -32.89 -3.01 11.73
N ARG A 158 -32.36 -3.28 12.93
CA ARG A 158 -32.28 -2.31 14.04
C ARG A 158 -30.85 -1.97 14.44
N GLN A 159 -29.89 -2.73 13.96
CA GLN A 159 -28.49 -2.60 14.34
C GLN A 159 -27.60 -2.90 13.15
N ILE A 160 -26.56 -2.08 12.99
CA ILE A 160 -25.44 -2.32 12.11
C ILE A 160 -24.25 -2.71 12.98
N ARG A 161 -23.43 -3.66 12.50
CA ARG A 161 -22.26 -4.16 13.22
C ARG A 161 -21.00 -4.05 12.38
N ASN A 162 -19.85 -4.03 13.06
CA ASN A 162 -18.58 -4.30 12.39
C ASN A 162 -18.57 -5.78 11.96
N PRO A 163 -17.99 -6.11 10.79
CA PRO A 163 -17.97 -7.48 10.31
C PRO A 163 -17.11 -8.37 11.20
N VAL A 164 -17.54 -9.62 11.40
CA VAL A 164 -16.73 -10.64 12.09
C VAL A 164 -15.61 -11.13 11.19
N ASP A 165 -15.89 -11.28 9.89
CA ASP A 165 -14.94 -11.58 8.83
C ASP A 165 -14.94 -10.46 7.79
N LEU A 166 -13.81 -9.74 7.68
CA LEU A 166 -13.64 -8.61 6.76
C LEU A 166 -13.70 -9.02 5.28
N SER A 167 -13.39 -10.29 4.97
CA SER A 167 -13.37 -10.81 3.60
C SER A 167 -14.72 -11.29 3.11
N SER A 168 -15.66 -11.54 4.04
CA SER A 168 -17.02 -11.98 3.75
C SER A 168 -18.03 -11.38 4.75
N PRO A 169 -18.28 -10.06 4.71
CA PRO A 169 -19.24 -9.40 5.61
C PRO A 169 -20.66 -9.98 5.50
N GLY A 170 -21.31 -10.19 6.64
CA GLY A 170 -22.67 -10.72 6.71
C GLY A 170 -23.76 -9.65 6.55
N ASN A 171 -25.03 -10.07 6.67
CA ASN A 171 -26.15 -9.15 6.70
C ASN A 171 -26.07 -8.19 7.91
N ASN A 172 -26.43 -6.94 7.67
CA ASN A 172 -26.34 -5.83 8.63
C ASN A 172 -24.91 -5.59 9.17
N GLU A 173 -23.89 -6.07 8.46
CA GLU A 173 -22.49 -5.77 8.76
C GLU A 173 -21.92 -4.76 7.76
N ILE A 174 -20.95 -3.98 8.21
CA ILE A 174 -20.25 -3.02 7.35
C ILE A 174 -19.35 -3.78 6.38
N ASP A 175 -19.62 -3.62 5.10
CA ASP A 175 -18.80 -4.14 4.01
C ASP A 175 -17.94 -3.01 3.40
N THR A 176 -16.63 -3.20 3.43
CA THR A 176 -15.65 -2.25 2.87
C THR A 176 -14.98 -2.77 1.59
N SER A 177 -15.38 -3.93 1.08
CA SER A 177 -14.84 -4.52 -0.15
C SER A 177 -15.04 -3.65 -1.40
N GLY A 178 -16.07 -2.79 -1.37
CA GLY A 178 -16.35 -1.81 -2.41
C GLY A 178 -15.47 -0.56 -2.41
N ARG A 179 -14.69 -0.35 -1.34
CA ARG A 179 -13.82 0.82 -1.21
C ARG A 179 -12.69 0.73 -2.22
N LYS A 180 -12.56 1.75 -3.06
CA LYS A 180 -11.37 1.93 -3.89
C LYS A 180 -10.29 2.62 -3.06
N LEU A 181 -9.11 2.02 -2.96
CA LEU A 181 -7.94 2.69 -2.44
C LEU A 181 -7.17 3.33 -3.59
N VAL A 182 -6.66 4.54 -3.37
CA VAL A 182 -5.75 5.21 -4.30
C VAL A 182 -4.47 4.39 -4.35
N GLY A 183 -4.26 3.68 -5.45
CA GLY A 183 -3.02 2.96 -5.74
C GLY A 183 -2.00 3.91 -6.36
N LEU A 184 -0.72 3.77 -5.99
CA LEU A 184 0.36 4.48 -6.67
C LEU A 184 0.32 4.17 -8.18
N PRO A 185 0.54 5.14 -9.06
CA PRO A 185 0.50 4.93 -10.50
C PRO A 185 1.60 3.92 -10.85
N GLY A 186 1.17 2.77 -11.38
CA GLY A 186 2.01 1.58 -11.60
C GLY A 186 1.37 0.28 -11.12
N SER A 187 0.44 0.33 -10.16
CA SER A 187 -0.33 -0.85 -9.73
C SER A 187 -1.68 -0.93 -10.46
N GLY A 188 -1.68 -1.22 -11.77
CA GLY A 188 -2.80 -1.82 -12.54
C GLY A 188 -4.25 -1.31 -12.39
N ALA A 189 -4.53 -0.21 -11.69
CA ALA A 189 -5.88 0.20 -11.31
C ALA A 189 -6.49 1.15 -12.35
N GLN A 190 -6.57 0.69 -13.59
CA GLN A 190 -7.63 1.11 -14.51
C GLN A 190 -8.47 -0.12 -14.85
N GLY A 191 -9.68 -0.19 -14.29
CA GLY A 191 -10.82 -0.85 -14.94
C GLY A 191 -10.91 -2.38 -14.93
N GLY A 192 -10.09 -3.11 -14.18
CA GLY A 192 -10.26 -4.54 -13.96
C GLY A 192 -9.50 -4.98 -12.71
N ALA A 193 -9.95 -6.05 -12.04
CA ALA A 193 -9.12 -6.68 -11.02
C ALA A 193 -7.82 -7.12 -11.72
N ALA A 194 -6.76 -6.33 -11.59
CA ALA A 194 -5.46 -6.69 -12.12
C ALA A 194 -5.11 -8.05 -11.51
N LYS A 195 -4.92 -9.06 -12.36
CA LYS A 195 -4.56 -10.39 -11.91
C LYS A 195 -3.19 -10.27 -11.24
N LYS A 196 -3.19 -10.20 -9.90
CA LYS A 196 -1.96 -10.07 -9.13
C LYS A 196 -1.10 -11.31 -9.34
N THR A 197 0.20 -11.11 -9.44
CA THR A 197 1.14 -12.22 -9.55
C THR A 197 1.37 -12.79 -8.16
N ILE A 198 1.02 -14.07 -7.95
CA ILE A 198 1.19 -14.71 -6.65
C ILE A 198 2.68 -14.95 -6.38
N VAL A 199 3.15 -14.47 -5.23
CA VAL A 199 4.51 -14.69 -4.73
C VAL A 199 4.43 -15.31 -3.34
N THR A 200 4.53 -16.63 -3.29
CA THR A 200 4.55 -17.36 -2.02
C THR A 200 5.96 -17.41 -1.45
N VAL A 201 6.12 -16.93 -0.22
CA VAL A 201 7.36 -16.98 0.55
C VAL A 201 7.25 -18.07 1.62
N GLY A 202 8.15 -19.05 1.59
CA GLY A 202 8.22 -20.13 2.56
C GLY A 202 9.37 -19.92 3.55
N ILE A 203 9.09 -19.76 4.84
CA ILE A 203 10.13 -19.75 5.88
C ILE A 203 10.60 -21.18 6.13
N ILE A 204 11.87 -21.46 5.80
CA ILE A 204 12.46 -22.79 5.95
C ILE A 204 12.65 -23.12 7.44
N LYS A 205 12.19 -24.30 7.86
CA LYS A 205 12.54 -24.87 9.16
C LYS A 205 13.96 -25.44 9.11
N HIS A 206 14.85 -24.99 10.00
CA HIS A 206 16.23 -25.47 10.08
C HIS A 206 16.76 -25.52 11.52
N GLY A 207 17.91 -26.17 11.69
CA GLY A 207 18.52 -26.42 13.00
C GLY A 207 17.91 -27.64 13.71
N PRO A 208 18.24 -27.86 15.00
CA PRO A 208 17.74 -28.99 15.76
C PRO A 208 16.20 -28.94 15.93
N PRO A 209 15.52 -30.07 16.20
CA PRO A 209 14.06 -30.17 16.20
C PRO A 209 13.30 -29.13 17.04
N ASN A 210 13.91 -28.67 18.13
CA ASN A 210 13.33 -27.68 19.07
C ASN A 210 13.85 -26.25 18.83
N SER A 211 14.56 -26.01 17.74
CA SER A 211 15.06 -24.68 17.40
C SER A 211 13.91 -23.73 17.08
N VAL A 212 14.00 -22.52 17.63
CA VAL A 212 13.13 -21.38 17.27
C VAL A 212 13.85 -20.37 16.37
N GLU A 213 15.13 -20.60 16.05
CA GLU A 213 15.96 -19.70 15.23
C GLU A 213 15.34 -19.44 13.86
N TRP A 214 14.80 -20.49 13.24
CA TRP A 214 14.19 -20.40 11.92
C TRP A 214 12.94 -19.51 11.87
N LYS A 215 12.30 -19.25 13.02
CA LYS A 215 11.08 -18.45 13.12
C LYS A 215 11.37 -16.98 13.47
N ARG A 216 12.64 -16.58 13.52
CA ARG A 216 12.97 -15.15 13.66
C ARG A 216 12.38 -14.37 12.48
N HIS A 217 12.08 -13.10 12.68
CA HIS A 217 11.54 -12.19 11.66
C HIS A 217 10.18 -12.58 11.06
N SER A 218 9.49 -13.62 11.56
CA SER A 218 8.23 -14.07 10.97
C SER A 218 7.18 -12.94 10.97
N GLU A 219 7.17 -12.11 12.01
CA GLU A 219 6.24 -10.98 12.08
C GLU A 219 6.62 -9.85 11.12
N GLY A 220 7.91 -9.56 11.00
CA GLY A 220 8.41 -8.58 10.03
C GLY A 220 8.10 -9.01 8.60
N LEU A 221 8.29 -10.29 8.29
CA LEU A 221 7.99 -10.84 6.97
C LEU A 221 6.47 -10.84 6.68
N ARG A 222 5.61 -11.16 7.66
CA ARG A 222 4.15 -10.98 7.50
C ARG A 222 3.77 -9.55 7.16
N ARG A 223 4.44 -8.57 7.76
CA ARG A 223 4.22 -7.17 7.45
C ARG A 223 4.71 -6.80 6.05
N LEU A 224 5.90 -7.25 5.66
CA LEU A 224 6.41 -7.05 4.30
C LEU A 224 5.46 -7.62 3.24
N ILE A 225 4.92 -8.83 3.48
CA ILE A 225 3.93 -9.47 2.62
C ILE A 225 2.66 -8.63 2.54
N ARG A 226 2.13 -8.16 3.67
CA ARG A 226 0.95 -7.28 3.70
C ARG A 226 1.19 -5.96 2.95
N ASP A 227 2.36 -5.35 3.11
CA ASP A 227 2.73 -4.12 2.39
C ASP A 227 2.84 -4.39 0.88
N THR A 228 3.36 -5.55 0.50
CA THR A 228 3.39 -6.01 -0.89
C THR A 228 1.97 -6.11 -1.45
N ASP A 229 1.05 -6.75 -0.75
CA ASP A 229 -0.34 -6.88 -1.17
C ASP A 229 -1.03 -5.52 -1.34
N ASN A 230 -0.76 -4.59 -0.43
CA ASN A 230 -1.43 -3.29 -0.41
C ASN A 230 -0.88 -2.31 -1.45
N PHE A 231 0.41 -2.38 -1.77
CA PHE A 231 1.09 -1.32 -2.53
C PHE A 231 1.68 -1.78 -3.87
N THR A 232 1.49 -3.05 -4.24
CA THR A 232 2.05 -3.64 -5.46
C THR A 232 1.02 -4.44 -6.26
N ASP A 233 1.41 -4.88 -7.46
CA ASP A 233 0.68 -5.83 -8.29
C ASP A 233 1.02 -7.30 -7.97
N LEU A 234 1.75 -7.55 -6.88
CA LEU A 234 1.98 -8.89 -6.35
C LEU A 234 0.92 -9.26 -5.30
N ASP A 235 0.61 -10.55 -5.22
CA ASP A 235 -0.17 -11.18 -4.15
C ASP A 235 0.77 -12.06 -3.33
N GLY A 236 1.31 -11.49 -2.28
CA GLY A 236 2.24 -12.11 -1.36
C GLY A 236 1.54 -13.11 -0.44
N GLN A 237 2.08 -14.30 -0.34
CA GLN A 237 1.58 -15.33 0.57
C GLN A 237 2.71 -15.83 1.45
N LEU A 238 2.44 -16.10 2.73
CA LEU A 238 3.45 -16.60 3.66
C LEU A 238 3.12 -18.03 4.11
N MET A 239 4.11 -18.92 3.98
CA MET A 239 4.09 -20.26 4.55
C MET A 239 5.20 -20.37 5.60
N GLU A 240 4.88 -20.87 6.80
CA GLU A 240 5.86 -21.02 7.87
C GLU A 240 6.23 -22.49 8.11
N GLY A 241 7.49 -22.73 8.47
CA GLY A 241 7.94 -24.06 8.88
C GLY A 241 8.08 -25.02 7.71
N VAL A 242 8.41 -24.50 6.52
CA VAL A 242 8.58 -25.29 5.30
C VAL A 242 9.75 -26.26 5.47
N ASN A 243 9.48 -27.54 5.25
CA ASN A 243 10.52 -28.56 5.12
C ASN A 243 11.02 -28.56 3.67
N VAL A 244 12.32 -28.32 3.47
CA VAL A 244 12.92 -28.25 2.12
C VAL A 244 12.85 -29.56 1.35
N LEU A 245 12.67 -30.69 2.05
CA LEU A 245 12.52 -32.01 1.44
C LEU A 245 11.09 -32.29 0.94
N ASP A 246 10.10 -31.46 1.33
CA ASP A 246 8.73 -31.56 0.83
C ASP A 246 8.58 -30.80 -0.50
N ASP A 247 8.91 -31.45 -1.61
CA ASP A 247 8.85 -30.84 -2.95
C ASP A 247 7.43 -30.38 -3.33
N ALA A 248 6.38 -30.99 -2.76
CA ALA A 248 4.99 -30.59 -3.03
C ALA A 248 4.67 -29.21 -2.44
N VAL A 249 5.28 -28.86 -1.31
CA VAL A 249 5.19 -27.53 -0.71
C VAL A 249 6.19 -26.57 -1.37
N VAL A 250 7.45 -27.00 -1.52
CA VAL A 250 8.53 -26.15 -2.04
C VAL A 250 8.25 -25.65 -3.46
N LYS A 251 7.63 -26.46 -4.33
CA LYS A 251 7.28 -26.05 -5.71
C LYS A 251 6.26 -24.90 -5.78
N ASN A 252 5.47 -24.70 -4.72
CA ASN A 252 4.49 -23.62 -4.65
C ASN A 252 5.13 -22.31 -4.16
N CYS A 253 6.34 -22.37 -3.59
CA CYS A 253 7.08 -21.20 -3.17
C CYS A 253 7.80 -20.54 -4.35
N LYS A 254 7.82 -19.21 -4.36
CA LYS A 254 8.72 -18.40 -5.21
C LYS A 254 9.98 -18.00 -4.46
N VAL A 255 9.85 -17.80 -3.16
CA VAL A 255 10.99 -17.51 -2.27
C VAL A 255 10.99 -18.54 -1.16
N LEU A 256 12.17 -19.11 -0.87
CA LEU A 256 12.43 -19.75 0.41
C LEU A 256 13.25 -18.77 1.25
N TYR A 257 12.69 -18.34 2.39
CA TYR A 257 13.34 -17.42 3.32
C TYR A 257 13.96 -18.19 4.48
N MET A 258 15.16 -17.79 4.89
CA MET A 258 15.92 -18.42 5.96
C MET A 258 16.55 -17.35 6.84
N THR A 259 16.39 -17.49 8.15
CA THR A 259 17.01 -16.58 9.12
C THR A 259 17.46 -17.30 10.38
N GLY A 260 18.40 -16.70 11.12
CA GLY A 260 18.95 -17.25 12.36
C GLY A 260 20.15 -16.45 12.87
N ARG A 261 20.77 -16.91 13.95
CA ARG A 261 22.02 -16.36 14.51
C ARG A 261 23.20 -17.30 14.44
N SER A 262 22.92 -18.59 14.60
CA SER A 262 23.92 -19.62 14.73
C SER A 262 24.32 -20.17 13.36
N SER A 263 25.53 -20.73 13.30
CA SER A 263 25.94 -21.56 12.17
C SER A 263 24.96 -22.71 11.95
N PHE A 264 24.76 -23.08 10.69
CA PHE A 264 23.93 -24.22 10.31
C PHE A 264 24.58 -25.01 9.17
N ARG A 265 24.08 -26.21 8.93
CA ARG A 265 24.46 -27.02 7.78
C ARG A 265 23.30 -27.87 7.33
N PHE A 266 22.99 -27.81 6.04
CA PHE A 266 22.04 -28.71 5.41
C PHE A 266 22.71 -30.06 5.11
N SER A 267 21.91 -31.12 5.17
CA SER A 267 22.29 -32.44 4.67
C SER A 267 22.44 -32.42 3.14
N PRO A 268 23.17 -33.39 2.54
CA PRO A 268 23.29 -33.47 1.09
C PRO A 268 21.95 -33.55 0.34
N GLU A 269 20.93 -34.17 0.94
CA GLU A 269 19.59 -34.26 0.36
C GLU A 269 18.88 -32.90 0.35
N GLU A 270 18.98 -32.15 1.45
CA GLU A 270 18.42 -30.80 1.57
C GLU A 270 19.13 -29.82 0.62
N GLU A 271 20.46 -29.90 0.49
CA GLU A 271 21.22 -29.08 -0.47
C GLU A 271 20.80 -29.40 -1.93
N LEU A 272 20.58 -30.69 -2.25
CA LEU A 272 20.06 -31.08 -3.56
C LEU A 272 18.64 -30.55 -3.82
N ALA A 273 17.77 -30.55 -2.81
CA ALA A 273 16.42 -30.01 -2.91
C ALA A 273 16.45 -28.47 -3.14
N LEU A 274 17.28 -27.75 -2.39
CA LEU A 274 17.49 -26.31 -2.57
C LEU A 274 18.05 -25.98 -3.96
N ARG A 275 18.99 -26.79 -4.46
CA ARG A 275 19.52 -26.65 -5.82
C ARG A 275 18.41 -26.78 -6.86
N ARG A 276 17.60 -27.83 -6.77
CA ARG A 276 16.46 -28.04 -7.69
C ARG A 276 15.44 -26.91 -7.62
N PHE A 277 15.14 -26.42 -6.42
CA PHE A 277 14.24 -25.28 -6.24
C PHE A 277 14.75 -24.03 -6.99
N MET A 278 16.03 -23.69 -6.82
CA MET A 278 16.63 -22.54 -7.50
C MET A 278 16.78 -22.73 -9.01
N ASP A 279 17.09 -23.95 -9.46
CA ASP A 279 17.19 -24.27 -10.89
C ASP A 279 15.83 -24.16 -11.61
N ARG A 280 14.71 -24.27 -10.89
CA ARG A 280 13.35 -23.98 -11.39
C ARG A 280 12.96 -22.50 -11.32
N GLY A 281 13.90 -21.62 -10.93
CA GLY A 281 13.69 -20.17 -10.83
C GLY A 281 13.26 -19.67 -9.45
N GLY A 282 13.20 -20.54 -8.43
CA GLY A 282 12.96 -20.12 -7.05
C GLY A 282 14.14 -19.33 -6.48
N VAL A 283 13.88 -18.45 -5.52
CA VAL A 283 14.90 -17.63 -4.85
C VAL A 283 15.11 -18.09 -3.41
N LEU A 284 16.35 -18.38 -3.03
CA LEU A 284 16.70 -18.60 -1.62
C LEU A 284 17.16 -17.27 -1.02
N TRP A 285 16.45 -16.76 -0.02
CA TRP A 285 16.81 -15.53 0.68
C TRP A 285 17.26 -15.84 2.10
N CYS A 286 18.54 -15.60 2.37
CA CYS A 286 19.15 -15.76 3.67
C CYS A 286 19.43 -14.41 4.35
N GLU A 287 19.07 -14.30 5.62
CA GLU A 287 19.30 -13.09 6.41
C GLU A 287 19.51 -13.38 7.91
N PRO A 288 20.57 -12.85 8.53
CA PRO A 288 20.82 -13.05 9.96
C PRO A 288 19.87 -12.22 10.82
N CYS A 289 19.69 -12.61 12.09
CA CYS A 289 19.03 -11.79 13.10
C CYS A 289 20.05 -11.14 14.04
N ARG A 290 20.27 -9.83 13.91
CA ARG A 290 21.21 -9.01 14.66
C ARG A 290 20.60 -8.35 15.90
N ASN A 291 19.31 -8.56 16.21
CA ASN A 291 18.66 -8.00 17.39
C ASN A 291 19.44 -8.25 18.71
N GLY A 292 19.91 -7.20 19.37
CA GLY A 292 20.71 -7.31 20.60
C GLY A 292 22.14 -7.82 20.40
N ILE A 293 22.64 -7.86 19.15
CA ILE A 293 24.02 -8.15 18.81
C ILE A 293 24.69 -6.82 18.41
N PRO A 294 25.86 -6.45 18.98
CA PRO A 294 26.57 -5.23 18.60
C PRO A 294 26.99 -5.22 17.11
N ASN A 295 26.96 -4.05 16.47
CA ASN A 295 27.42 -3.90 15.07
C ASN A 295 28.85 -4.38 14.87
N GLY A 296 29.13 -4.93 13.69
CA GLY A 296 30.45 -5.46 13.35
C GLY A 296 30.83 -6.77 14.05
N THR A 297 29.98 -7.31 14.94
CA THR A 297 30.19 -8.63 15.54
C THR A 297 30.19 -9.70 14.43
N PRO A 298 31.12 -10.67 14.41
CA PRO A 298 31.12 -11.76 13.44
C PRO A 298 29.77 -12.48 13.38
N ASP A 299 29.34 -12.80 12.17
CA ASP A 299 28.04 -13.40 11.88
C ASP A 299 28.21 -14.83 11.36
N ASP A 300 27.98 -15.81 12.24
CA ASP A 300 28.12 -17.22 11.90
C ASP A 300 27.01 -17.72 10.97
N PHE A 301 25.80 -17.15 11.07
CA PHE A 301 24.69 -17.49 10.18
C PHE A 301 25.01 -17.08 8.74
N SER A 302 25.39 -15.81 8.53
CA SER A 302 25.77 -15.32 7.19
C SER A 302 26.98 -16.07 6.63
N ARG A 303 27.95 -16.46 7.48
CA ARG A 303 29.08 -17.31 7.05
C ARG A 303 28.57 -18.65 6.51
N SER A 304 27.67 -19.34 7.24
CA SER A 304 27.06 -20.59 6.76
C SER A 304 26.29 -20.41 5.45
N CYS A 305 25.64 -19.27 5.21
CA CYS A 305 24.99 -18.96 3.94
C CYS A 305 25.98 -18.80 2.78
N ILE A 306 27.11 -18.14 3.00
CA ILE A 306 28.18 -17.98 2.00
C ILE A 306 28.80 -19.34 1.67
N GLU A 307 29.09 -20.16 2.68
CA GLU A 307 29.59 -21.51 2.47
C GLU A 307 28.57 -22.41 1.76
N LEU A 308 27.27 -22.24 2.03
CA LEU A 308 26.21 -22.92 1.29
C LEU A 308 26.22 -22.51 -0.18
N ALA A 309 26.33 -21.22 -0.49
CA ALA A 309 26.44 -20.75 -1.88
C ALA A 309 27.62 -21.42 -2.60
N GLN A 310 28.79 -21.52 -1.95
CA GLN A 310 29.95 -22.21 -2.49
C GLN A 310 29.68 -23.70 -2.76
N ARG A 311 29.09 -24.43 -1.82
CA ARG A 311 28.73 -25.85 -2.00
C ARG A 311 27.71 -26.08 -3.11
N LEU A 312 26.81 -25.12 -3.31
CA LEU A 312 25.83 -25.11 -4.40
C LEU A 312 26.42 -24.60 -5.73
N ASN A 313 27.73 -24.34 -5.80
CA ASN A 313 28.46 -23.80 -6.95
C ASN A 313 27.88 -22.47 -7.45
N ARG A 314 27.50 -21.59 -6.52
CA ARG A 314 26.99 -20.25 -6.80
C ARG A 314 28.00 -19.22 -6.31
N GLN A 315 28.43 -18.33 -7.20
CA GLN A 315 29.41 -17.30 -6.87
C GLN A 315 28.71 -16.00 -6.46
N PRO A 316 28.93 -15.50 -5.23
CA PRO A 316 28.33 -14.25 -4.78
C PRO A 316 28.94 -13.03 -5.49
N ILE A 317 28.07 -12.14 -5.93
CA ILE A 317 28.40 -10.81 -6.44
C ILE A 317 27.72 -9.75 -5.58
N GLN A 318 28.33 -8.58 -5.46
CA GLN A 318 27.68 -7.44 -4.84
C GLN A 318 26.79 -6.74 -5.89
N PRO A 319 25.47 -6.55 -5.63
CA PRO A 319 24.60 -5.81 -6.53
C PRO A 319 25.12 -4.39 -6.74
N ARG A 320 25.15 -3.95 -8.01
CA ARG A 320 25.50 -2.57 -8.42
C ARG A 320 24.28 -1.86 -8.99
N ALA A 321 24.37 -0.55 -9.20
CA ALA A 321 23.29 0.22 -9.81
C ALA A 321 22.76 -0.44 -11.11
N GLY A 322 21.44 -0.55 -11.22
CA GLY A 322 20.76 -1.24 -12.32
C GLY A 322 20.58 -2.77 -12.14
N HIS A 323 21.17 -3.37 -11.09
CA HIS A 323 20.86 -4.75 -10.74
C HIS A 323 19.40 -4.88 -10.29
N PRO A 324 18.65 -5.94 -10.68
CA PRO A 324 17.21 -6.07 -10.35
C PRO A 324 16.87 -5.89 -8.86
N LEU A 325 17.67 -6.43 -7.94
CA LEU A 325 17.49 -6.19 -6.48
C LEU A 325 17.45 -4.71 -6.08
N LEU A 326 18.03 -3.81 -6.88
CA LEU A 326 18.09 -2.38 -6.64
C LEU A 326 17.19 -1.57 -7.59
N SER A 327 16.47 -2.22 -8.51
CA SER A 327 15.72 -1.49 -9.55
C SER A 327 14.42 -2.14 -10.01
N SER A 328 14.05 -3.33 -9.53
CA SER A 328 12.84 -4.04 -10.00
C SER A 328 11.55 -3.26 -9.75
N ARG A 329 11.46 -2.52 -8.63
CA ARG A 329 10.28 -1.70 -8.31
C ARG A 329 10.61 -0.34 -7.71
N TYR A 330 11.54 -0.32 -6.76
CA TYR A 330 12.07 0.87 -6.11
C TYR A 330 13.54 1.04 -6.49
N LEU A 331 13.94 2.25 -6.83
CA LEU A 331 15.29 2.53 -7.31
C LEU A 331 16.23 2.81 -6.15
N PHE A 332 17.32 2.05 -6.09
CA PHE A 332 18.43 2.23 -5.16
C PHE A 332 19.74 2.35 -5.93
N ALA A 333 20.57 3.33 -5.58
CA ALA A 333 21.93 3.42 -6.12
C ALA A 333 22.86 2.35 -5.51
N VAL A 334 22.62 2.02 -4.23
CA VAL A 334 23.30 0.99 -3.43
C VAL A 334 22.26 0.37 -2.48
N PRO A 335 22.46 -0.86 -1.96
CA PRO A 335 21.57 -1.43 -0.96
C PRO A 335 21.34 -0.47 0.23
N PRO A 336 20.10 -0.30 0.72
CA PRO A 336 19.84 0.62 1.83
C PRO A 336 20.45 0.10 3.12
N VAL A 337 20.61 0.98 4.10
CA VAL A 337 21.16 0.64 5.42
C VAL A 337 20.21 -0.33 6.14
N ALA A 338 20.76 -1.40 6.70
CA ALA A 338 20.06 -2.39 7.53
C ALA A 338 20.29 -2.11 9.04
N VAL A 339 19.94 -3.03 9.93
CA VAL A 339 20.24 -2.87 11.37
C VAL A 339 21.74 -2.73 11.64
N ASP A 340 22.58 -3.58 11.03
CA ASP A 340 24.02 -3.43 11.05
C ASP A 340 24.48 -2.63 9.81
N PRO A 341 24.96 -1.38 9.96
CA PRO A 341 25.37 -0.55 8.83
C PRO A 341 26.60 -1.07 8.08
N ALA A 342 27.39 -1.95 8.69
CA ALA A 342 28.50 -2.64 8.01
C ALA A 342 28.03 -3.86 7.22
N GLY A 343 26.75 -4.22 7.33
CA GLY A 343 26.14 -5.31 6.61
C GLY A 343 26.16 -5.10 5.10
N VAL A 344 26.31 -6.20 4.36
CA VAL A 344 26.33 -6.20 2.90
C VAL A 344 25.18 -7.03 2.35
N VAL A 345 24.82 -6.75 1.10
CA VAL A 345 23.94 -7.58 0.29
C VAL A 345 24.77 -8.20 -0.82
N VAL A 346 24.65 -9.52 -0.98
CA VAL A 346 25.21 -10.25 -2.13
C VAL A 346 24.13 -11.07 -2.80
N GLU A 347 24.24 -11.20 -4.11
CA GLU A 347 23.42 -12.08 -4.94
C GLU A 347 24.33 -13.18 -5.49
N ALA A 348 23.92 -14.44 -5.39
CA ALA A 348 24.67 -15.58 -5.88
C ALA A 348 23.77 -16.45 -6.76
N ASN A 349 23.33 -15.91 -7.91
CA ASN A 349 22.42 -16.56 -8.86
C ASN A 349 21.18 -17.16 -8.19
N ARG A 350 20.11 -16.37 -8.00
CA ARG A 350 18.87 -16.76 -7.30
C ARG A 350 19.06 -17.09 -5.81
N MET A 351 20.20 -16.71 -5.23
CA MET A 351 20.40 -16.72 -3.78
C MET A 351 20.71 -15.30 -3.31
N ILE A 352 19.85 -14.72 -2.47
CA ILE A 352 20.04 -13.40 -1.87
C ILE A 352 20.59 -13.63 -0.47
N ILE A 353 21.75 -13.06 -0.15
CA ILE A 353 22.32 -13.12 1.18
C ILE A 353 22.51 -11.70 1.66
N THR A 354 21.83 -11.36 2.75
CA THR A 354 22.03 -10.09 3.47
C THR A 354 22.79 -10.41 4.75
N THR A 355 23.66 -9.50 5.23
CA THR A 355 24.36 -9.67 6.51
C THR A 355 23.99 -8.59 7.53
N GLY A 356 23.11 -7.67 7.15
CA GLY A 356 22.77 -6.47 7.91
C GLY A 356 21.47 -6.55 8.70
N ASP A 357 20.63 -7.58 8.50
CA ASP A 357 19.31 -7.77 9.14
C ASP A 357 18.27 -6.69 8.77
N TYR A 358 17.57 -6.88 7.65
CA TYR A 358 16.39 -6.08 7.31
C TYR A 358 15.11 -6.57 8.02
N GLY A 359 15.06 -7.84 8.41
CA GLY A 359 13.91 -8.47 9.04
C GLY A 359 13.54 -7.84 10.38
N CYS A 360 14.52 -7.45 11.19
CA CYS A 360 14.26 -6.65 12.38
C CYS A 360 13.67 -5.28 12.05
N LEU A 361 14.10 -4.63 10.96
CA LEU A 361 13.50 -3.36 10.53
C LEU A 361 12.04 -3.55 10.12
N TRP A 362 11.67 -4.65 9.44
CA TRP A 362 10.27 -4.93 9.15
C TRP A 362 9.43 -5.19 10.42
N GLU A 363 10.05 -5.65 11.51
CA GLU A 363 9.43 -5.72 12.84
C GLU A 363 9.37 -4.37 13.58
N GLY A 364 9.90 -3.29 12.99
CA GLY A 364 10.01 -1.98 13.64
C GLY A 364 11.13 -1.91 14.68
N ARG A 365 12.12 -2.80 14.62
CA ARG A 365 13.21 -2.93 15.59
C ARG A 365 14.54 -2.52 14.98
N GLY A 366 15.30 -1.71 15.71
CA GLY A 366 16.66 -1.32 15.36
C GLY A 366 17.70 -2.14 16.13
N GLN A 367 18.94 -1.64 16.17
CA GLN A 367 20.03 -2.26 16.90
C GLN A 367 19.82 -2.18 18.43
N GLU A 368 19.34 -1.02 18.92
CA GLU A 368 19.02 -0.81 20.32
C GLU A 368 17.52 -0.87 20.57
N ARG A 369 17.12 -1.46 21.70
CA ARG A 369 15.70 -1.58 22.07
C ARG A 369 15.09 -0.24 22.49
N THR A 370 15.92 0.73 22.83
CA THR A 370 15.56 2.04 23.39
C THR A 370 15.47 3.15 22.35
N GLU A 371 16.09 2.97 21.19
CA GLU A 371 16.03 3.92 20.08
C GLU A 371 15.35 3.27 18.87
N PRO A 372 14.07 3.57 18.61
CA PRO A 372 13.40 3.03 17.45
C PRO A 372 14.06 3.55 16.17
N PRO A 373 14.23 2.70 15.14
CA PRO A 373 14.78 3.13 13.86
C PRO A 373 13.89 4.22 13.26
N ASN A 374 14.52 5.20 12.60
CA ASN A 374 13.77 6.28 11.97
C ASN A 374 12.90 5.74 10.83
N ARG A 375 11.87 6.52 10.46
CA ARG A 375 10.89 6.10 9.44
C ARG A 375 11.51 5.88 8.05
N GLU A 376 12.57 6.60 7.71
CA GLU A 376 13.25 6.49 6.43
C GLU A 376 13.96 5.13 6.28
N VAL A 377 14.66 4.68 7.32
CA VAL A 377 15.33 3.37 7.36
C VAL A 377 14.30 2.24 7.29
N LEU A 378 13.20 2.35 8.07
CA LEU A 378 12.10 1.38 8.03
C LEU A 378 11.50 1.27 6.63
N ARG A 379 11.21 2.41 6.00
CA ARG A 379 10.63 2.46 4.65
C ARG A 379 11.59 1.90 3.61
N SER A 380 12.86 2.29 3.66
CA SER A 380 13.89 1.82 2.73
C SER A 380 14.09 0.30 2.82
N ALA A 381 14.03 -0.26 4.02
CA ALA A 381 14.09 -1.71 4.23
C ALA A 381 12.86 -2.43 3.65
N SER A 382 11.64 -1.89 3.83
CA SER A 382 10.44 -2.44 3.20
C SER A 382 10.51 -2.37 1.68
N GLU A 383 10.92 -1.23 1.11
CA GLU A 383 11.06 -1.03 -0.34
C GLU A 383 12.11 -1.98 -0.95
N PHE A 384 13.24 -2.19 -0.27
CA PHE A 384 14.24 -3.18 -0.68
C PHE A 384 13.71 -4.62 -0.59
N GLY A 385 12.96 -4.95 0.47
CA GLY A 385 12.32 -6.26 0.58
C GLY A 385 11.32 -6.53 -0.54
N ILE A 386 10.54 -5.52 -0.94
CA ILE A 386 9.63 -5.61 -2.09
C ILE A 386 10.42 -5.86 -3.39
N ASN A 387 11.55 -5.18 -3.62
CA ASN A 387 12.39 -5.46 -4.78
C ASN A 387 12.82 -6.93 -4.84
N ALA A 388 13.21 -7.53 -3.70
CA ALA A 388 13.59 -8.94 -3.64
C ALA A 388 12.42 -9.86 -4.02
N LEU A 389 11.19 -9.52 -3.62
CA LEU A 389 9.99 -10.27 -4.03
C LEU A 389 9.70 -10.13 -5.54
N TYR A 390 9.89 -8.95 -6.13
CA TYR A 390 9.77 -8.77 -7.58
C TYR A 390 10.82 -9.57 -8.36
N VAL A 391 12.05 -9.67 -7.85
CA VAL A 391 13.10 -10.52 -8.44
C VAL A 391 12.70 -12.00 -8.44
N ALA A 392 11.93 -12.45 -7.45
CA ALA A 392 11.42 -13.81 -7.40
C ALA A 392 10.14 -14.03 -8.23
N ALA A 393 9.37 -12.97 -8.48
CA ALA A 393 8.17 -13.01 -9.32
C ALA A 393 8.50 -13.11 -10.81
N GLY A 394 9.62 -12.50 -11.24
CA GLY A 394 10.15 -12.53 -12.62
C GLY A 394 11.14 -13.66 -12.87
#